data_AF-A0A7Z2VYQ5-F1
#
_entry.id   AF-A0A7Z2VYQ5-F1
#
_cell.length_a   1.000
_cell.length_b   1.000
_cell.length_c   1.000
_cell.angle_alpha   90.00
_cell.angle_beta   90.00
_cell.angle_gamma   90.00
#
_symmetry.space_group_name_H-M   'P 1'
#
loop_
_entity.id
_entity.type
_entity.pdbx_description
1 polymer ?
#
loop_
_entity_poly.entity_id
_entity_poly.type
_entity_poly.pdbx_seq_one_letter_code
_entity_poly.pdbx_strand_id
1 'polypeptide(L)'
;MSQPPANDSADRPRFRPVPWTALETPQDVELWIAEHNQTMQETIRPQETGVGVRFRLAVGGDVYMQTTADAVLLDIEPDAAWIAPLVMAATGAEQPAGQVWILSDDKLVQLLLGLSSLVESSLIVTGHNFGKHARRML
;
A
#
# COMPACT_ATOMS: atom_id res chain seq x y z
N MET A 1 29.90 -40.40 8.16
CA MET A 1 28.98 -39.46 8.85
C MET A 1 28.11 -38.85 7.79
N SER A 2 26.86 -39.30 7.68
CA SER A 2 25.91 -38.79 6.68
C SER A 2 25.34 -37.48 7.18
N GLN A 3 25.55 -36.40 6.42
CA GLN A 3 24.98 -35.09 6.69
C GLN A 3 23.51 -35.10 6.23
N PRO A 4 22.53 -34.69 7.05
CA PRO A 4 21.15 -34.62 6.61
C PRO A 4 20.96 -33.47 5.60
N PRO A 5 20.02 -33.57 4.64
CA PRO A 5 19.76 -32.49 3.70
C PRO A 5 19.19 -31.29 4.45
N ALA A 6 19.82 -30.13 4.28
CA ALA A 6 19.33 -28.85 4.76
C ALA A 6 18.00 -28.54 4.06
N ASN A 7 16.91 -28.65 4.80
CA ASN A 7 15.59 -28.22 4.36
C ASN A 7 15.49 -26.70 4.56
N ASP A 8 16.15 -25.93 3.70
CA ASP A 8 16.36 -24.47 3.85
C ASP A 8 15.36 -23.63 3.03
N SER A 9 14.24 -24.22 2.61
CA SER A 9 13.25 -23.61 1.71
C SER A 9 11.95 -23.13 2.37
N ALA A 10 11.84 -23.24 3.70
CA ALA A 10 10.84 -22.53 4.50
C ALA A 10 11.62 -21.53 5.35
N ASP A 11 11.64 -20.22 5.12
CA ASP A 11 10.51 -19.35 5.45
C ASP A 11 10.78 -17.92 4.92
N ARG A 12 11.35 -17.78 3.72
CA ARG A 12 11.65 -16.45 3.17
C ARG A 12 10.33 -15.81 2.69
N PRO A 13 9.86 -14.69 3.28
CA PRO A 13 8.65 -14.05 2.79
C PRO A 13 8.86 -13.67 1.32
N ARG A 14 7.87 -14.05 0.49
CA ARG A 14 7.92 -13.92 -0.98
C ARG A 14 8.16 -12.47 -1.41
N PHE A 15 7.50 -11.55 -0.73
CA PHE A 15 7.74 -10.13 -0.85
C PHE A 15 8.55 -9.63 0.33
N ARG A 16 9.41 -8.65 0.05
CA ARG A 16 10.26 -8.02 1.06
C ARG A 16 10.00 -6.53 1.07
N PRO A 17 10.05 -5.88 2.26
CA PRO A 17 9.97 -4.43 2.32
C PRO A 17 11.08 -3.81 1.47
N VAL A 18 10.72 -2.85 0.64
CA VAL A 18 11.61 -2.02 -0.16
C VAL A 18 11.72 -0.67 0.54
N PRO A 19 12.93 -0.23 0.95
CA PRO A 19 13.13 1.10 1.52
C PRO A 19 12.59 2.18 0.60
N TRP A 20 11.92 3.18 1.18
CA TRP A 20 11.31 4.25 0.40
C TRP A 20 12.36 5.21 -0.14
N THR A 21 12.25 5.54 -1.42
CA THR A 21 12.96 6.67 -2.03
C THR A 21 11.95 7.80 -2.17
N ALA A 22 12.29 8.97 -1.65
CA ALA A 22 11.39 10.11 -1.66
C ALA A 22 11.05 10.50 -3.11
N LEU A 23 9.75 10.55 -3.40
CA LEU A 23 9.16 11.09 -4.61
C LEU A 23 8.92 12.58 -4.40
N GLU A 24 9.52 13.43 -5.23
CA GLU A 24 9.48 14.90 -5.07
C GLU A 24 8.59 15.56 -6.13
N THR A 25 8.42 14.91 -7.28
CA THR A 25 7.67 15.42 -8.42
C THR A 25 6.59 14.44 -8.88
N PRO A 26 5.53 14.91 -9.56
CA PRO A 26 4.53 14.03 -10.18
C PRO A 26 5.17 12.96 -11.09
N GLN A 27 6.25 13.32 -11.79
CA GLN A 27 6.98 12.42 -12.68
C GLN A 27 7.64 11.27 -11.92
N ASP A 28 8.21 11.54 -10.73
CA ASP A 28 8.78 10.49 -9.87
C ASP A 28 7.69 9.51 -9.44
N VAL A 29 6.49 10.02 -9.14
CA VAL A 29 5.34 9.19 -8.76
C VAL A 29 4.87 8.33 -9.91
N GLU A 30 4.70 8.89 -11.11
CA GLU A 30 4.30 8.13 -12.29
C GLU A 30 5.31 7.02 -12.61
N LEU A 31 6.61 7.31 -12.52
CA LEU A 31 7.66 6.32 -12.69
C LEU A 31 7.55 5.21 -11.64
N TRP A 32 7.43 5.57 -10.35
CA TRP A 32 7.26 4.60 -9.27
C TRP A 32 6.03 3.72 -9.48
N ILE A 33 4.90 4.29 -9.90
CA ILE A 33 3.67 3.53 -10.21
C ILE A 33 3.94 2.54 -11.34
N ALA A 34 4.60 2.96 -12.42
CA ALA A 34 4.89 2.11 -13.57
C ALA A 34 5.78 0.92 -13.17
N GLU A 35 6.85 1.16 -12.44
CA GLU A 35 7.78 0.13 -11.95
C GLU A 35 7.11 -0.82 -10.96
N HIS A 36 6.29 -0.28 -10.04
CA HIS A 36 5.52 -1.06 -9.08
C HIS A 36 4.50 -1.96 -9.79
N ASN A 37 3.77 -1.43 -10.77
CA ASN A 37 2.82 -2.19 -11.57
C ASN A 37 3.49 -3.29 -12.37
N GLN A 38 4.63 -3.01 -13.00
CA GLN A 38 5.41 -4.03 -13.69
C GLN A 38 5.83 -5.16 -12.73
N THR A 39 6.35 -4.79 -11.55
CA THR A 39 6.74 -5.77 -10.52
C THR A 39 5.55 -6.62 -10.08
N MET A 40 4.38 -6.01 -9.87
CA MET A 40 3.16 -6.76 -9.54
C MET A 40 2.76 -7.72 -10.66
N GLN A 41 2.82 -7.30 -11.93
CA GLN A 41 2.48 -8.15 -13.08
C GLN A 41 3.41 -9.38 -13.18
N GLU A 42 4.69 -9.21 -12.87
CA GLU A 42 5.68 -10.29 -12.93
C GLU A 42 5.58 -11.27 -11.76
N THR A 43 5.09 -10.80 -10.60
CA THR A 43 5.18 -11.57 -9.35
C THR A 43 3.84 -12.08 -8.83
N ILE A 44 2.73 -11.41 -9.11
CA ILE A 44 1.41 -11.78 -8.58
C ILE A 44 0.83 -12.96 -9.37
N ARG A 45 0.35 -13.97 -8.66
CA ARG A 45 -0.27 -15.14 -9.29
C ARG A 45 -1.76 -14.86 -9.55
N PRO A 46 -2.36 -15.44 -10.61
CA PRO A 46 -3.76 -15.15 -10.97
C PRO A 46 -4.81 -15.47 -9.90
N GLN A 47 -4.49 -16.37 -8.96
CA GLN A 47 -5.41 -16.75 -7.87
C GLN A 47 -5.30 -15.84 -6.63
N GLU A 48 -4.32 -14.93 -6.60
CA GLU A 48 -4.13 -14.05 -5.45
C GLU A 48 -5.17 -12.94 -5.44
N THR A 49 -5.80 -12.76 -4.28
CA THR A 49 -6.79 -11.71 -4.04
C THR A 49 -6.26 -10.73 -3.00
N GLY A 50 -6.89 -9.56 -2.86
CA GLY A 50 -6.44 -8.58 -1.86
C GLY A 50 -5.02 -8.07 -2.16
N VAL A 51 -4.74 -7.88 -3.45
CA VAL A 51 -3.45 -7.42 -3.96
C VAL A 51 -3.36 -5.91 -3.82
N GLY A 52 -2.25 -5.42 -3.29
CA GLY A 52 -1.99 -3.99 -3.18
C GLY A 52 -0.60 -3.72 -2.61
N VAL A 53 -0.45 -2.55 -2.03
CA VAL A 53 0.81 -2.13 -1.39
C VAL A 53 0.54 -1.72 0.06
N ARG A 54 1.43 -2.10 0.95
CA ARG A 54 1.52 -1.56 2.30
C ARG A 54 2.64 -0.55 2.36
N PHE A 55 2.34 0.65 2.84
CA PHE A 55 3.31 1.65 3.23
C PHE A 55 3.50 1.61 4.74
N ARG A 56 4.74 1.37 5.18
CA ARG A 56 5.15 1.55 6.58
C ARG A 56 5.51 3.02 6.77
N LEU A 57 4.93 3.68 7.77
CA LEU A 57 5.26 5.07 8.08
C LEU A 57 6.45 5.15 9.05
N ALA A 58 7.35 6.11 8.84
CA ALA A 58 8.57 6.28 9.63
C ALA A 58 8.32 6.58 11.11
N VAL A 59 7.22 7.28 11.41
CA VAL A 59 6.81 7.62 12.79
C VAL A 59 5.96 6.51 13.43
N GLY A 60 5.58 5.50 12.64
CA GLY A 60 4.74 4.38 13.07
C GLY A 60 3.36 4.38 12.41
N GLY A 61 2.80 3.17 12.34
CA GLY A 61 1.57 2.88 11.63
C GLY A 61 1.77 2.42 10.19
N ASP A 62 0.76 1.73 9.68
CA ASP A 62 0.74 1.18 8.33
C ASP A 62 -0.48 1.71 7.55
N VAL A 63 -0.28 1.93 6.26
CA VAL A 63 -1.35 2.25 5.31
C VAL A 63 -1.34 1.21 4.21
N TYR A 64 -2.49 0.57 3.98
CA TYR A 64 -2.66 -0.34 2.86
C TYR A 64 -3.40 0.38 1.74
N MET A 65 -2.90 0.25 0.51
CA MET A 65 -3.49 0.86 -0.67
C MET A 65 -3.76 -0.20 -1.73
N GLN A 66 -4.94 -0.10 -2.35
CA GLN A 66 -5.30 -0.84 -3.55
C GLN A 66 -5.88 0.13 -4.58
N THR A 67 -5.46 0.01 -5.83
CA THR A 67 -6.07 0.71 -6.95
C THR A 67 -7.02 -0.22 -7.69
N THR A 68 -8.14 0.33 -8.14
CA THR A 68 -9.08 -0.29 -9.07
C THR A 68 -9.18 0.58 -10.32
N ALA A 69 -10.05 0.25 -11.27
CA ALA A 69 -10.20 1.02 -12.50
C ALA A 69 -10.56 2.50 -12.25
N ASP A 70 -11.38 2.79 -11.23
CA ASP A 70 -11.95 4.12 -11.02
C ASP A 70 -11.68 4.70 -9.62
N ALA A 71 -10.98 3.96 -8.75
CA ALA A 71 -10.81 4.34 -7.36
C ALA A 71 -9.51 3.87 -6.72
N VAL A 72 -9.04 4.66 -5.75
CA VAL A 72 -8.00 4.30 -4.79
C VAL A 72 -8.67 3.98 -3.45
N LEU A 73 -8.45 2.76 -2.95
CA LEU A 73 -8.83 2.38 -1.60
C LEU A 73 -7.62 2.54 -0.69
N LEU A 74 -7.78 3.27 0.42
CA LEU A 74 -6.81 3.31 1.51
C LEU A 74 -7.43 2.70 2.75
N ASP A 75 -6.74 1.75 3.35
CA ASP A 75 -7.05 1.21 4.66
C ASP A 75 -5.97 1.70 5.62
N ILE A 76 -6.31 2.68 6.45
CA ILE A 76 -5.39 3.33 7.38
C ILE A 76 -5.58 2.66 8.74
N GLU A 77 -4.55 1.96 9.22
CA GLU A 77 -4.60 1.30 10.53
C GLU A 77 -4.80 2.33 11.66
N PRO A 78 -5.39 1.95 12.81
CA PRO A 78 -5.66 2.88 13.91
C PRO A 78 -4.45 3.66 14.42
N ASP A 79 -3.26 3.06 14.37
CA ASP A 79 -2.00 3.68 14.78
C ASP A 79 -1.40 4.61 13.71
N ALA A 80 -1.91 4.57 12.48
CA ALA A 80 -1.62 5.50 11.38
C ALA A 80 -2.67 6.62 11.24
N ALA A 81 -3.76 6.60 12.02
CA ALA A 81 -4.89 7.55 11.86
C ALA A 81 -4.49 9.03 11.95
N TRP A 82 -3.33 9.34 12.52
CA TRP A 82 -2.75 10.68 12.59
C TRP A 82 -2.45 11.31 11.21
N ILE A 83 -2.38 10.51 10.13
CA ILE A 83 -2.19 11.03 8.76
C ILE A 83 -3.46 11.57 8.12
N ALA A 84 -4.64 11.43 8.75
CA ALA A 84 -5.91 11.85 8.18
C ALA A 84 -5.90 13.30 7.65
N PRO A 85 -5.35 14.32 8.37
CA PRO A 85 -5.26 15.69 7.83
C PRO A 85 -4.44 15.79 6.54
N LEU A 86 -3.40 14.97 6.37
CA LEU A 86 -2.61 14.92 5.15
C LEU A 86 -3.43 14.33 4.00
N VAL A 87 -4.14 13.23 4.23
CA VAL A 87 -5.00 12.61 3.21
C VAL A 87 -6.07 13.61 2.76
N MET A 88 -6.73 14.30 3.70
CA MET A 88 -7.71 15.35 3.38
C MET A 88 -7.08 16.49 2.58
N ALA A 89 -5.90 16.97 2.97
CA ALA A 89 -5.23 18.06 2.27
C ALA A 89 -4.79 17.67 0.84
N ALA A 90 -4.25 16.47 0.66
CA ALA A 90 -3.74 15.99 -0.63
C ALA A 90 -4.87 15.66 -1.63
N THR A 91 -6.05 15.26 -1.13
CA THR A 91 -7.11 14.67 -1.96
C THR A 91 -8.39 15.50 -2.00
N GLY A 92 -8.62 16.37 -1.00
CA GLY A 92 -9.87 17.08 -0.79
C GLY A 92 -11.02 16.22 -0.23
N ALA A 93 -10.77 14.94 0.07
CA ALA A 93 -11.80 14.05 0.62
C ALA A 93 -12.10 14.35 2.09
N GLU A 94 -13.32 14.07 2.52
CA GLU A 94 -13.71 14.11 3.93
C GLU A 94 -13.27 12.83 4.65
N GLN A 95 -12.95 12.96 5.95
CA GLN A 95 -12.58 11.81 6.76
C GLN A 95 -13.79 10.86 6.95
N PRO A 96 -13.65 9.57 6.58
CA PRO A 96 -14.71 8.60 6.80
C PRO A 96 -14.85 8.28 8.30
N ALA A 97 -16.02 7.75 8.68
CA ALA A 97 -16.26 7.25 10.04
C ALA A 97 -15.45 5.98 10.39
N GLY A 98 -14.89 5.31 9.38
CA GLY A 98 -14.07 4.10 9.52
C GLY A 98 -12.62 4.31 9.08
N GLN A 99 -11.88 3.21 8.96
CA GLN A 99 -10.45 3.20 8.56
C GLN A 99 -10.25 3.26 7.04
N VAL A 100 -11.31 2.98 6.27
CA VAL A 100 -11.24 2.84 4.81
C VAL A 100 -11.66 4.13 4.14
N TRP A 101 -10.75 4.72 3.39
CA TRP A 101 -10.98 5.84 2.49
C TRP A 101 -11.18 5.30 1.07
N ILE A 102 -12.17 5.85 0.37
CA ILE A 102 -12.41 5.59 -1.04
C ILE A 102 -12.23 6.93 -1.75
N LEU A 103 -11.24 7.00 -2.62
CA LEU A 103 -10.84 8.19 -3.34
C LEU A 103 -11.00 7.95 -4.84
N SER A 104 -11.28 9.00 -5.59
CA SER A 104 -11.19 8.96 -7.05
C SER A 104 -9.75 8.64 -7.49
N ASP A 105 -9.60 7.92 -8.61
CA ASP A 105 -8.31 7.54 -9.18
C ASP A 105 -7.38 8.74 -9.48
N ASP A 106 -7.96 9.87 -9.89
CA ASP A 106 -7.26 11.13 -10.14
C ASP A 106 -6.50 11.69 -8.92
N LYS A 107 -6.78 11.18 -7.72
CA LYS A 107 -6.09 11.56 -6.47
C LYS A 107 -4.81 10.80 -6.21
N LEU A 108 -4.53 9.71 -6.93
CA LEU A 108 -3.40 8.82 -6.66
C LEU A 108 -2.06 9.55 -6.62
N VAL A 109 -1.79 10.39 -7.63
CA VAL A 109 -0.50 11.10 -7.73
C VAL A 109 -0.29 12.06 -6.56
N GLN A 110 -1.30 12.89 -6.26
CA GLN A 110 -1.21 13.87 -5.17
C GLN A 110 -1.13 13.18 -3.80
N LEU A 111 -1.86 12.10 -3.62
CA LEU A 111 -1.79 11.28 -2.41
C LEU A 111 -0.39 10.71 -2.19
N LEU A 112 0.22 10.10 -3.22
CA LEU A 112 1.56 9.53 -3.11
C LEU A 112 2.63 10.60 -2.88
N LEU A 113 2.51 11.78 -3.51
CA LEU A 113 3.37 12.93 -3.20
C LEU A 113 3.26 13.34 -1.73
N GLY A 114 2.05 13.49 -1.21
CA GLY A 114 1.83 13.85 0.19
C GLY A 114 2.42 12.82 1.14
N LEU A 115 2.13 11.54 0.91
CA LEU A 115 2.59 10.43 1.75
C LEU A 115 4.11 10.24 1.70
N SER A 116 4.75 10.56 0.57
CA SER A 116 6.17 10.29 0.29
C SER A 116 7.11 10.69 1.44
N SER A 117 6.86 11.85 2.06
CA SER A 117 7.68 12.35 3.18
C SER A 117 7.55 11.55 4.49
N LEU A 118 6.49 10.75 4.62
CA LEU A 118 6.17 9.96 5.82
C LEU A 118 6.52 8.48 5.68
N VAL A 119 6.72 7.97 4.47
CA VAL A 119 6.93 6.54 4.22
C VAL A 119 8.37 6.14 4.48
N GLU A 120 8.55 5.08 5.27
CA GLU A 120 9.85 4.42 5.51
C GLU A 120 10.11 3.32 4.48
N SER A 121 9.08 2.52 4.17
CA SER A 121 9.19 1.42 3.21
C SER A 121 7.84 1.05 2.60
N SER A 122 7.90 0.40 1.44
CA SER A 122 6.75 -0.21 0.78
C SER A 122 6.87 -1.73 0.74
N LEU A 123 5.75 -2.44 0.71
CA LEU A 123 5.69 -3.89 0.59
C LEU A 123 4.50 -4.27 -0.28
N ILE A 124 4.72 -5.05 -1.33
CA ILE A 124 3.60 -5.70 -2.05
C ILE A 124 2.93 -6.69 -1.11
N VAL A 125 1.60 -6.60 -1.00
CA VAL A 125 0.79 -7.48 -0.16
C VAL A 125 -0.22 -8.24 -1.00
N THR A 126 -0.53 -9.46 -0.56
CA THR A 126 -1.65 -10.26 -1.04
C THR A 126 -2.45 -10.79 0.16
N GLY A 127 -3.73 -11.07 -0.04
CA GLY A 127 -4.64 -11.51 1.01
C GLY A 127 -5.14 -10.40 1.94
N HIS A 128 -4.77 -9.13 1.72
CA HIS A 128 -5.30 -8.01 2.51
C HIS A 128 -6.79 -7.81 2.24
N ASN A 129 -7.56 -7.53 3.28
CA ASN A 129 -9.00 -7.39 3.16
C ASN A 129 -9.43 -5.93 3.02
N PHE A 130 -9.12 -5.34 1.87
CA PHE A 130 -9.56 -3.99 1.51
C PHE A 130 -11.10 -3.90 1.61
N GLY A 131 -11.61 -3.09 2.54
CA GLY A 131 -13.04 -2.76 2.59
C GLY A 131 -13.96 -3.75 3.33
N LYS A 132 -13.47 -4.74 4.09
CA LYS A 132 -14.37 -5.57 4.96
C LYS A 132 -15.15 -4.72 5.97
N HIS A 133 -14.55 -3.63 6.44
CA HIS A 133 -15.15 -2.72 7.41
C HIS A 133 -16.14 -1.72 6.78
N ALA A 134 -15.95 -1.35 5.51
CA ALA A 134 -16.87 -0.47 4.79
C ALA A 134 -18.23 -1.16 4.52
N ARG A 135 -18.23 -2.48 4.28
CA ARG A 135 -19.45 -3.25 3.96
C ARG A 135 -20.27 -3.65 5.19
N ARG A 136 -19.77 -3.45 6.42
CA ARG A 136 -20.52 -3.73 7.68
C ARG A 136 -21.28 -2.51 8.20
N MET A 137 -21.13 -1.34 7.56
CA MET A 137 -21.77 -0.08 7.93
C MET A 137 -22.81 0.42 6.90
N LEU A 138 -23.13 -0.41 5.90
CA LEU A 138 -24.30 -0.28 5.01
C LEU A 138 -25.31 -1.37 5.37
#